data_AF-A0A0D7BU87-F1
#
_entry.id   AF-A0A0D7BU87-F1
#
_cell.length_a   1.000
_cell.length_b   1.000
_cell.length_c   1.000
_cell.angle_alpha   90.00
_cell.angle_beta   90.00
_cell.angle_gamma   90.00
#
_symmetry.space_group_name_H-M   'P 1'
#
loop_
_entity.id
_entity.type
_entity.pdbx_description
1 polymer ?
#
loop_
_entity_poly.entity_id
_entity_poly.type
_entity_poly.pdbx_seq_one_letter_code
_entity_poly.pdbx_strand_id
1 'polypeptide(L)'
;MTRGTVAEASPTKFSSVPEADRRIWVDLKYRDDLPVLNSLSLISKPSKKIHMDMSELRLICSGRRTKTVSPLGMGEIAVVQTKHKENEWVEAREALQLKLGGTVVCRAA
;
A
#
# COMPACT_ATOMS: atom_id res chain seq x y z
N MET A 1 10.43 -9.24 -2.52
CA MET A 1 10.79 -8.63 -1.22
C MET A 1 11.53 -9.66 -0.44
N THR A 2 12.76 -9.35 -0.04
CA THR A 2 13.66 -10.28 0.64
C THR A 2 14.09 -9.66 1.95
N ARG A 3 13.98 -10.41 3.05
CA ARG A 3 14.50 -9.99 4.35
C ARG A 3 16.01 -10.17 4.34
N GLY A 4 16.75 -9.22 4.89
CA GLY A 4 18.20 -9.27 4.87
C GLY A 4 18.87 -8.39 5.93
N THR A 5 20.17 -8.22 5.80
CA THR A 5 20.99 -7.34 6.64
C THR A 5 21.35 -6.09 5.86
N VAL A 6 22.15 -5.22 6.47
CA VAL A 6 22.74 -4.06 5.78
C VAL A 6 23.60 -4.48 4.59
N ALA A 7 24.28 -5.62 4.68
CA ALA A 7 25.23 -6.06 3.66
C ALA A 7 24.59 -6.88 2.53
N GLU A 8 23.57 -7.70 2.83
CA GLU A 8 23.01 -8.63 1.84
C GLU A 8 21.52 -8.94 2.07
N ALA A 9 20.83 -9.24 0.98
CA ALA A 9 19.45 -9.71 0.99
C ALA A 9 19.35 -11.21 1.35
N SER A 10 19.69 -11.56 2.59
CA SER A 10 19.74 -12.94 3.07
C SER A 10 18.71 -13.23 4.17
N PRO A 11 17.66 -14.03 3.89
CA PRO A 11 16.60 -14.33 4.87
C PRO A 11 17.10 -15.08 6.10
N THR A 12 18.12 -15.92 5.95
CA THR A 12 18.67 -16.70 7.07
C THR A 12 19.41 -15.83 8.07
N LYS A 13 20.18 -14.83 7.59
CA LYS A 13 20.92 -13.89 8.44
C LYS A 13 20.04 -12.81 9.08
N PHE A 14 18.84 -12.57 8.56
CA PHE A 14 17.92 -11.55 9.09
C PHE A 14 17.58 -11.75 10.57
N SER A 15 17.33 -13.00 10.99
CA SER A 15 16.91 -13.30 12.37
C SER A 15 18.07 -13.26 13.36
N SER A 16 19.30 -13.49 12.91
CA SER A 16 20.50 -13.57 13.75
C SER A 16 21.15 -12.22 14.04
N VAL A 17 20.80 -11.16 13.31
CA VAL A 17 21.34 -9.82 13.53
C VAL A 17 20.49 -8.98 14.49
N PRO A 18 21.09 -7.98 15.17
CA PRO A 18 20.34 -7.00 15.95
C PRO A 18 19.27 -6.31 15.11
N GLU A 19 18.18 -5.86 15.76
CA GLU A 19 17.06 -5.24 15.07
C GLU A 19 17.47 -4.01 14.24
N ALA A 20 18.42 -3.23 14.73
CA ALA A 20 18.97 -2.05 14.04
C ALA A 20 19.60 -2.38 12.67
N ASP A 21 20.06 -3.63 12.47
CA ASP A 21 20.73 -4.08 11.26
C ASP A 21 19.81 -4.85 10.31
N ARG A 22 18.56 -5.10 10.72
CA ARG A 22 17.56 -5.76 9.89
C ARG A 22 17.12 -4.83 8.77
N ARG A 23 17.05 -5.36 7.54
CA ARG A 23 16.63 -4.62 6.34
C ARG A 23 15.57 -5.38 5.56
N ILE A 24 14.72 -4.62 4.90
CA ILE A 24 13.79 -5.11 3.88
C ILE A 24 14.35 -4.70 2.53
N TRP A 25 14.75 -5.66 1.72
CA TRP A 25 15.21 -5.44 0.35
C TRP A 25 14.03 -5.59 -0.62
N VAL A 26 13.90 -4.63 -1.52
CA VAL A 26 12.83 -4.57 -2.52
C VAL A 26 13.44 -4.31 -3.88
N ASP A 27 13.18 -5.21 -4.83
CA ASP A 27 13.58 -5.05 -6.22
C ASP A 27 12.51 -4.26 -6.97
N LEU A 28 12.93 -3.22 -7.69
CA LEU A 28 12.05 -2.40 -8.51
C LEU A 28 11.95 -3.00 -9.92
N LYS A 29 10.74 -2.96 -10.48
CA LYS A 29 10.47 -3.46 -11.83
C LYS A 29 10.49 -2.32 -12.84
N TYR A 30 11.06 -2.61 -14.01
CA TYR A 30 11.13 -1.71 -15.15
C TYR A 30 10.68 -2.44 -16.41
N ARG A 31 10.02 -1.74 -17.33
CA ARG A 31 9.63 -2.25 -18.65
C ARG A 31 9.70 -1.12 -19.66
N ASP A 32 10.23 -1.39 -20.85
CA ASP A 32 10.34 -0.39 -21.93
C ASP A 32 11.06 0.90 -21.45
N ASP A 33 12.13 0.73 -20.67
CA ASP A 33 12.89 1.80 -20.02
C ASP A 33 12.09 2.72 -19.07
N LEU A 34 10.88 2.29 -18.67
CA LEU A 34 10.01 3.01 -17.73
C LEU A 34 9.84 2.22 -16.42
N PRO A 35 9.80 2.90 -15.25
CA PRO A 35 9.52 2.24 -13.98
C PRO A 35 8.06 1.79 -13.92
N VAL A 36 7.83 0.56 -13.44
CA VAL A 36 6.47 0.04 -13.22
C VAL A 36 5.79 0.73 -12.03
N LEU A 37 6.58 1.12 -11.02
CA LEU A 37 6.12 1.95 -9.91
C LEU A 37 6.65 3.37 -10.15
N ASN A 38 5.89 4.17 -10.87
CA ASN A 38 6.27 5.54 -11.23
C ASN A 38 6.05 6.52 -10.07
N SER A 39 5.04 6.26 -9.22
CA SER A 39 4.69 7.16 -8.13
C SER A 39 4.09 6.41 -6.94
N LEU A 40 4.40 6.90 -5.75
CA LEU A 40 3.85 6.41 -4.50
C LEU A 40 3.55 7.63 -3.62
N SER A 41 2.28 7.83 -3.25
CA SER A 41 1.87 8.97 -2.43
C SER A 41 0.99 8.55 -1.26
N LEU A 42 1.24 9.16 -0.09
CA LEU A 42 0.44 8.93 1.10
C LEU A 42 -0.90 9.66 0.99
N ILE A 43 -1.99 8.91 1.22
CA ILE A 43 -3.33 9.46 1.37
C ILE A 43 -3.58 9.81 2.84
N SER A 44 -3.27 8.88 3.75
CA SER A 44 -3.29 9.13 5.19
C SER A 44 -1.91 9.56 5.68
N LYS A 45 -1.82 10.77 6.20
CA LYS A 45 -0.61 11.29 6.85
C LYS A 45 -0.72 11.10 8.36
N PRO A 46 0.40 11.06 9.11
CA PRO A 46 0.34 10.99 10.58
C PRO A 46 -0.50 12.11 11.21
N SER A 47 -0.48 13.32 10.63
CA SER A 47 -1.28 14.46 11.06
C SER A 47 -2.77 14.34 10.75
N LYS A 48 -3.15 13.53 9.76
CA LYS A 48 -4.54 13.34 9.33
C LYS A 48 -4.73 11.97 8.70
N LYS A 49 -5.30 11.06 9.48
CA LYS A 49 -5.72 9.73 9.00
C LYS A 49 -7.05 9.84 8.25
N ILE A 50 -7.12 9.19 7.09
CA ILE A 50 -8.31 9.16 6.24
C ILE A 50 -8.90 7.75 6.31
N HIS A 51 -9.97 7.62 7.08
CA HIS A 51 -10.79 6.40 7.10
C HIS A 51 -11.87 6.50 6.04
N MET A 52 -12.12 5.41 5.32
CA MET A 52 -13.20 5.30 4.35
C MET A 52 -14.06 4.07 4.63
N ASP A 53 -15.37 4.27 4.51
CA ASP A 53 -16.33 3.17 4.47
C ASP A 53 -16.46 2.58 3.06
N MET A 54 -17.31 1.56 2.94
CA MET A 54 -17.59 0.87 1.68
C MET A 54 -18.13 1.78 0.58
N SER A 55 -18.98 2.73 0.93
CA SER A 55 -19.58 3.65 -0.04
C SER A 55 -18.53 4.63 -0.56
N GLU A 56 -17.65 5.12 0.32
CA GLU A 56 -16.57 6.04 0.00
C GLU A 56 -15.47 5.37 -0.82
N LEU A 57 -15.09 4.14 -0.48
CA LEU A 57 -14.16 3.33 -1.28
C LEU A 57 -14.71 3.08 -2.69
N ARG A 58 -16.02 2.83 -2.81
CA ARG A 58 -16.67 2.66 -4.12
C ARG A 58 -16.60 3.93 -4.94
N LEU A 59 -16.74 5.10 -4.32
CA LEU A 59 -16.59 6.38 -5.03
C LEU A 59 -15.19 6.53 -5.64
N ILE A 60 -14.12 6.38 -4.84
CA ILE A 60 -12.76 6.56 -5.36
C ILE A 60 -12.39 5.53 -6.43
N CYS A 61 -12.90 4.29 -6.32
CA CYS A 61 -12.64 3.24 -7.30
C CYS A 61 -13.45 3.41 -8.59
N SER A 62 -14.57 4.15 -8.54
CA SER A 62 -15.46 4.39 -9.69
C SER A 62 -15.25 5.76 -10.35
N GLY A 63 -14.13 6.43 -10.07
CA GLY A 63 -13.81 7.72 -10.70
C GLY A 63 -14.45 8.93 -10.02
N ARG A 64 -15.06 8.78 -8.84
CA ARG A 64 -15.70 9.87 -8.10
C ARG A 64 -14.87 10.30 -6.89
N ARG A 65 -14.76 11.61 -6.68
CA ARG A 65 -14.09 12.19 -5.51
C ARG A 65 -14.90 11.90 -4.25
N THR A 66 -14.20 11.65 -3.14
CA THR A 66 -14.80 11.65 -1.79
C THR A 66 -13.89 12.39 -0.81
N LYS A 67 -14.47 13.11 0.13
CA LYS A 67 -13.73 13.97 1.08
C LYS A 67 -12.73 14.87 0.34
N THR A 68 -11.45 14.72 0.66
CA THR A 68 -10.32 15.46 0.05
C THR A 68 -9.51 14.58 -0.90
N VAL A 69 -9.93 13.34 -1.14
CA VAL A 69 -9.18 12.34 -1.90
C VAL A 69 -9.69 12.28 -3.33
N SER A 70 -8.81 12.52 -4.30
CA SER A 70 -9.10 12.34 -5.72
C SER A 70 -9.33 10.86 -6.05
N PRO A 71 -10.21 10.55 -7.02
CA PRO A 71 -10.45 9.17 -7.44
C PRO A 71 -9.20 8.51 -7.99
N LEU A 72 -9.20 7.18 -8.03
CA LEU A 72 -8.12 6.38 -8.62
C LEU A 72 -8.06 6.57 -10.14
N GLY A 73 -6.85 6.79 -10.65
CA GLY A 73 -6.57 6.79 -12.08
C GLY A 73 -6.59 5.38 -12.67
N MET A 74 -6.50 5.29 -14.00
CA MET A 74 -6.30 4.00 -14.67
C MET A 74 -4.94 3.42 -14.27
N GLY A 75 -4.91 2.12 -13.94
CA GLY A 75 -3.69 1.44 -13.48
C GLY A 75 -3.31 1.73 -12.03
N GLU A 76 -3.91 2.73 -11.38
CA GLU A 76 -3.60 3.05 -9.99
C GLU A 76 -4.27 2.10 -9.00
N ILE A 77 -3.56 1.87 -7.90
CA ILE A 77 -4.05 1.14 -6.73
C ILE A 77 -4.05 2.05 -5.50
N ALA A 78 -4.92 1.73 -4.53
CA ALA A 78 -4.82 2.28 -3.18
C ALA A 78 -4.77 1.15 -2.16
N VAL A 79 -3.91 1.32 -1.15
CA VAL A 79 -3.75 0.34 -0.06
C VAL A 79 -4.62 0.77 1.12
N VAL A 80 -5.42 -0.17 1.62
CA VAL A 80 -6.35 0.02 2.73
C VAL A 80 -5.91 -0.86 3.90
N GLN A 81 -5.71 -0.23 5.06
CA GLN A 81 -5.52 -0.93 6.32
C GLN A 81 -6.89 -1.15 6.99
N THR A 82 -7.32 -2.40 7.10
CA THR A 82 -8.58 -2.78 7.74
C THR A 82 -8.37 -3.15 9.21
N LYS A 83 -9.47 -3.42 9.92
CA LYS A 83 -9.43 -3.95 11.30
C LYS A 83 -9.47 -5.47 11.37
N HIS A 84 -9.64 -6.16 10.23
CA HIS A 84 -9.68 -7.62 10.18
C HIS A 84 -8.26 -8.18 10.24
N LYS A 85 -8.03 -9.16 11.13
CA LYS A 85 -6.70 -9.75 11.33
C LYS A 85 -6.17 -10.48 10.09
N GLU A 86 -7.05 -11.17 9.37
CA GLU A 86 -6.67 -11.94 8.17
C GLU A 86 -6.45 -11.04 6.95
N ASN A 87 -7.23 -9.96 6.84
CA ASN A 87 -7.23 -9.04 5.71
C ASN A 87 -6.81 -7.63 6.16
N GLU A 88 -5.74 -7.54 6.95
CA GLU A 88 -5.32 -6.26 7.53
C GLU A 88 -4.87 -5.29 6.44
N TRP A 89 -4.18 -5.76 5.40
CA TRP A 89 -3.67 -4.95 4.31
C TRP A 89 -4.21 -5.48 2.98
N VAL A 90 -5.05 -4.68 2.33
CA VAL A 90 -5.69 -5.06 1.06
C VAL A 90 -5.71 -3.89 0.09
N GLU A 91 -5.87 -4.18 -1.20
CA GLU A 91 -6.12 -3.14 -2.20
C GLU A 91 -7.57 -2.62 -2.08
N ALA A 92 -7.84 -1.39 -2.50
CA ALA A 92 -9.14 -0.74 -2.31
C ALA A 92 -10.33 -1.47 -2.99
N ARG A 93 -10.14 -2.06 -4.18
CA ARG A 93 -11.16 -2.84 -4.89
C ARG A 93 -11.31 -4.23 -4.27
N GLU A 94 -10.24 -4.82 -3.75
CA GLU A 94 -10.32 -6.04 -2.94
C GLU A 94 -11.09 -5.80 -1.63
N ALA A 95 -10.84 -4.69 -0.94
CA ALA A 95 -11.61 -4.28 0.24
C ALA A 95 -13.11 -4.16 -0.08
N LEU A 96 -13.46 -3.64 -1.27
CA LEU A 96 -14.85 -3.58 -1.73
C LEU A 96 -15.47 -4.97 -1.97
N GLN A 97 -14.71 -5.93 -2.51
CA GLN A 97 -15.18 -7.30 -2.69
C GLN A 97 -15.44 -7.99 -1.34
N LEU A 98 -14.53 -7.77 -0.38
CA LEU A 98 -14.60 -8.33 0.98
C LEU A 98 -15.57 -7.58 1.90
N LYS A 99 -16.19 -6.50 1.42
CA LYS A 99 -17.09 -5.63 2.21
C LYS A 99 -16.41 -5.01 3.43
N LEU A 100 -15.12 -4.65 3.30
CA LEU A 100 -14.31 -4.06 4.34
C LEU A 100 -14.07 -2.56 4.11
N GLY A 101 -14.30 -1.76 5.16
CA GLY A 101 -13.79 -0.39 5.25
C GLY A 101 -12.46 -0.33 5.98
N GLY A 102 -11.80 0.82 5.95
CA GLY A 102 -10.51 0.96 6.60
C GLY A 102 -9.82 2.31 6.42
N THR A 103 -8.58 2.39 6.88
CA THR A 103 -7.71 3.55 6.66
C THR A 103 -7.11 3.45 5.28
N VAL A 104 -7.32 4.44 4.41
CA VAL A 104 -6.66 4.46 3.09
C VAL A 104 -5.28 5.06 3.26
N VAL A 105 -4.24 4.24 3.16
CA VAL A 105 -2.88 4.60 3.57
C VAL A 105 -2.15 5.34 2.46
N CYS A 106 -2.05 4.72 1.29
CA CYS A 106 -1.32 5.27 0.15
C CYS A 106 -1.98 4.87 -1.17
N ARG A 107 -1.54 5.52 -2.24
CA ARG A 107 -1.82 5.15 -3.62
C ARG A 107 -0.51 5.00 -4.39
N ALA A 108 -0.53 4.13 -5.39
CA ALA A 108 0.59 3.85 -6.25
C ALA A 108 0.14 3.80 -7.71
N ALA A 109 1.03 4.24 -8.61
CA ALA A 109 0.84 4.20 -10.06
C ALA A 109 2.13 3.74 -10.76
#